data_AF-A0A2N2KQP2-F1
#
_entry.id   AF-A0A2N2KQP2-F1
#
_cell.length_a   1.000
_cell.length_b   1.000
_cell.length_c   1.000
_cell.angle_alpha   90.00
_cell.angle_beta   90.00
_cell.angle_gamma   90.00
#
_symmetry.space_group_name_H-M   'P 1'
#
loop_
_entity.id
_entity.type
_entity.pdbx_description
1 polymer ?
#
loop_
_entity_poly.entity_id
_entity_poly.type
_entity_poly.pdbx_seq_one_letter_code
_entity_poly.pdbx_strand_id
1 'polypeptide(L)'
;MLNLVTVQLKCVHCGQSLMDHEHKVDNVASIKLYLKIGENEGYIWLSSIYGSYNLESTIDIKDGEIADFKCPQCFHELKSVETCGECHAPMVDFHLEEGGKVSLCSRAGCKKHSVEFEDLATAMNHFYNDFELQKYTYPETGIPNQKKKPGKPEPKELLESGSFLNSYCPHCKMSLINDNLLILKVEKMDGEMGILYMSPYLNVFTHTTTVKIPEKTHAKDVKCIYCDHSLVHPDKKCPKCNSDLVRINVSAMRKLIDFYFCSRKGCTWHGLSDEDLNYIMLEDSQEW
;
A
#
# COMPACT_ATOMS: atom_id res chain seq x y z
N MET A 1 -15.40 -0.42 20.10
CA MET A 1 -13.93 -0.49 20.12
C MET A 1 -13.44 0.74 19.37
N LEU A 2 -12.49 1.50 19.93
CA LEU A 2 -11.82 2.56 19.19
C LEU A 2 -10.89 1.86 18.21
N ASN A 3 -11.10 2.08 16.91
CA ASN A 3 -10.20 1.57 15.89
C ASN A 3 -9.00 2.51 15.86
N LEU A 4 -7.84 2.00 16.27
CA LEU A 4 -6.59 2.76 16.38
C LEU A 4 -5.70 2.34 15.22
N VAL A 5 -5.25 3.33 14.45
CA VAL A 5 -4.35 3.16 13.30
C VAL A 5 -2.92 3.31 13.82
N THR A 6 -2.01 2.39 13.49
CA THR A 6 -0.61 2.46 13.93
C THR A 6 0.30 2.74 12.76
N VAL A 7 1.23 3.69 12.92
CA VAL A 7 2.19 4.04 11.88
C VAL A 7 3.56 3.40 12.16
N GLN A 8 4.18 2.85 11.11
CA GLN A 8 5.57 2.39 11.14
C GLN A 8 6.42 3.40 10.36
N LEU A 9 7.40 4.02 11.02
CA LEU A 9 8.16 5.14 10.43
C LEU A 9 9.63 4.80 10.18
N LYS A 10 10.17 5.38 9.11
CA LYS A 10 11.56 5.30 8.67
C LYS A 10 12.15 6.70 8.53
N CYS A 11 13.46 6.78 8.72
CA CYS A 11 14.21 8.02 8.50
C CYS A 11 14.23 8.40 7.01
N VAL A 12 13.95 9.68 6.71
CA VAL A 12 14.00 10.22 5.34
C VAL A 12 15.40 10.20 4.72
N HIS A 13 16.45 10.22 5.55
CA HIS A 13 17.85 10.29 5.08
C HIS A 13 18.53 8.94 4.92
N CYS A 14 18.34 8.01 5.87
CA CYS A 14 19.01 6.71 5.85
C CYS A 14 18.08 5.51 5.63
N GLY A 15 16.77 5.71 5.62
CA GLY A 15 15.77 4.65 5.41
C GLY A 15 15.63 3.64 6.56
N GLN A 16 16.43 3.76 7.62
CA GLN A 16 16.34 2.87 8.78
C GLN A 16 15.04 3.10 9.56
N SER A 17 14.53 2.03 10.17
CA SER A 17 13.36 2.08 11.05
C SER A 17 13.64 3.01 12.24
N LEU A 18 12.63 3.80 12.58
CA LEU A 18 12.61 4.66 13.78
C LEU A 18 11.84 4.00 14.93
N MET A 19 11.36 2.78 14.74
CA MET A 19 10.55 2.08 15.72
C MET A 19 11.43 1.47 16.82
N ASP A 20 10.97 1.59 18.07
CA ASP A 20 11.57 0.98 19.25
C ASP A 20 10.57 -0.02 19.85
N HIS A 21 10.86 -1.31 19.70
CA HIS A 21 10.00 -2.39 20.19
C HIS A 21 10.22 -2.71 21.67
N GLU A 22 11.34 -2.27 22.26
CA GLU A 22 11.68 -2.48 23.67
C GLU A 22 11.02 -1.40 24.55
N HIS A 23 10.97 -0.17 24.06
CA HIS A 23 10.31 0.95 24.75
C HIS A 23 8.92 1.20 24.17
N LYS A 24 7.87 0.89 24.93
CA LYS A 24 6.49 1.01 24.47
C LYS A 24 5.82 2.29 24.96
N VAL A 25 5.05 2.92 24.09
CA VAL A 25 4.12 4.01 24.43
C VAL A 25 2.73 3.55 23.99
N ASP A 26 1.69 3.79 24.80
CA ASP A 26 0.34 3.25 24.58
C ASP A 26 0.29 1.71 24.43
N ASN A 27 1.22 1.01 25.08
CA ASN A 27 1.41 -0.45 24.99
C ASN A 27 1.79 -0.99 23.60
N VAL A 28 2.14 -0.13 22.65
CA VAL A 28 2.65 -0.50 21.32
C VAL A 28 4.09 -0.03 21.15
N ALA A 29 4.80 -0.58 20.15
CA ALA A 29 6.15 -0.11 19.82
C ALA A 29 6.12 1.39 19.52
N SER A 30 7.05 2.14 20.10
CA SER A 30 7.07 3.61 19.97
C SER A 30 7.98 4.07 18.85
N ILE A 31 7.89 5.35 18.48
CA ILE A 31 8.80 5.99 17.53
C ILE A 31 9.89 6.70 18.33
N LYS A 32 11.13 6.25 18.19
CA LYS A 32 12.29 6.80 18.89
C LYS A 32 13.01 7.84 18.05
N LEU A 33 13.20 9.03 18.62
CA LEU A 33 13.95 10.12 18.00
C LEU A 33 14.97 10.67 18.99
N TYR A 34 16.04 11.23 18.45
CA TYR A 34 16.91 12.12 19.23
C TYR A 34 16.34 13.53 19.14
N LEU A 35 16.28 14.24 20.27
CA LEU A 35 15.77 15.61 20.33
C LEU A 35 16.78 16.58 20.95
N LYS A 36 16.67 17.85 20.56
CA LYS A 36 17.38 18.97 21.17
C LYS A 36 16.43 20.16 21.37
N ILE A 37 16.45 20.75 22.56
CA ILE A 37 15.75 21.99 22.89
C ILE A 37 16.74 22.92 23.59
N GLY A 38 17.15 23.99 22.90
CA GLY A 38 18.20 24.88 23.40
C GLY A 38 19.52 24.14 23.62
N GLU A 39 19.98 24.07 24.87
CA GLU A 39 21.19 23.33 25.26
C GLU A 39 20.90 21.90 25.78
N ASN A 40 19.63 21.54 25.98
CA ASN A 40 19.24 20.22 26.47
C ASN A 40 19.09 19.25 25.29
N GLU A 41 19.67 18.06 25.43
CA GLU A 41 19.68 17.01 24.43
C GLU A 41 19.24 15.69 25.06
N GLY A 42 18.52 14.86 24.31
CA GLY A 42 17.97 13.62 24.83
C GLY A 42 17.26 12.76 23.79
N TYR A 43 16.51 11.78 24.28
CA TYR A 43 15.66 10.92 23.45
C TYR A 43 14.19 11.14 23.80
N ILE A 44 13.35 10.94 22.79
CA ILE A 44 11.90 10.94 22.90
C ILE A 44 11.34 9.71 22.21
N TRP A 45 10.32 9.16 22.84
CA TRP A 45 9.50 8.08 22.33
C TRP A 45 8.09 8.61 22.14
N LEU A 46 7.67 8.71 20.89
CA LEU A 46 6.32 9.12 20.52
C LEU A 46 5.43 7.88 20.38
N SER A 47 4.14 8.01 20.70
CA SER A 47 3.17 6.99 20.33
C SER A 47 3.16 6.76 18.82
N SER A 48 3.12 5.51 18.40
CA SER A 48 2.91 5.12 17.01
C SER A 48 1.43 5.08 16.62
N ILE A 49 0.52 5.30 17.56
CA ILE A 49 -0.92 5.36 17.27
C ILE A 49 -1.23 6.73 16.66
N TYR A 50 -1.74 6.72 15.44
CA TYR A 50 -2.14 7.94 14.75
C TYR A 50 -3.24 8.68 15.53
N GLY A 51 -2.99 9.97 15.81
CA GLY A 51 -3.85 10.79 16.64
C GLY A 51 -3.64 10.66 18.15
N SER A 52 -2.75 9.77 18.61
CA SER A 52 -2.24 9.81 19.98
C SER A 52 -1.15 10.87 20.10
N TYR A 53 -1.18 11.61 21.22
CA TYR A 53 -0.18 12.62 21.56
C TYR A 53 0.64 12.20 22.79
N ASN A 54 0.51 10.94 23.21
CA ASN A 54 1.28 10.41 24.31
C ASN A 54 2.73 10.25 23.88
N LEU A 55 3.63 10.60 24.80
CA LEU A 55 5.06 10.55 24.58
C LEU A 55 5.79 10.37 25.91
N GLU A 56 7.03 9.90 25.82
CA GLU A 56 7.98 9.86 26.93
C GLU A 56 9.30 10.49 26.46
N SER A 57 10.00 11.18 27.35
CA SER A 57 11.23 11.91 27.02
C SER A 57 12.24 11.81 28.15
N THR A 58 13.54 11.80 27.81
CA THR A 58 14.62 11.87 28.80
C THR A 58 14.88 13.29 29.31
N ILE A 59 14.31 14.31 28.66
CA ILE A 59 14.40 15.71 29.08
C ILE A 59 13.01 16.31 29.31
N ASP A 60 12.94 17.33 30.15
CA ASP A 60 11.72 18.13 30.35
C ASP A 60 11.43 18.97 29.10
N ILE A 61 10.19 18.94 28.63
CA ILE A 61 9.72 19.63 27.43
C ILE A 61 8.57 20.54 27.85
N LYS A 62 8.78 21.86 27.80
CA LYS A 62 7.78 22.83 28.22
C LYS A 62 6.88 23.21 27.05
N ASP A 63 5.64 23.55 27.38
CA ASP A 63 4.66 23.99 26.40
C ASP A 63 5.18 25.19 25.58
N GLY A 64 5.02 25.13 24.27
CA GLY A 64 5.46 26.16 23.32
C GLY A 64 6.92 26.06 22.88
N GLU A 65 7.77 25.23 23.50
CA GLU A 65 9.16 25.02 23.06
C GLU A 65 9.22 24.35 21.68
N ILE A 66 10.25 24.68 20.89
CA ILE A 66 10.50 24.09 19.57
C ILE A 66 11.69 23.13 19.70
N ALA A 67 11.48 21.88 19.32
CA ALA A 67 12.51 20.85 19.37
C ALA A 67 13.11 20.60 17.98
N ASP A 68 14.42 20.41 17.92
CA ASP A 68 15.11 19.89 16.74
C ASP A 68 15.21 18.37 16.85
N PHE A 69 14.66 17.66 15.85
CA PHE A 69 14.63 16.19 15.84
C PHE A 69 15.68 15.63 14.90
N LYS A 70 16.35 14.57 15.33
CA LYS A 70 17.34 13.83 14.55
C LYS A 70 17.04 12.33 14.56
N CYS A 71 17.43 11.67 13.49
CA CYS A 71 17.41 10.21 13.43
C CYS A 71 18.38 9.63 14.48
N PRO A 72 17.98 8.68 15.33
CA PRO A 72 18.86 8.08 16.33
C PRO A 72 19.96 7.20 15.72
N GLN A 73 19.82 6.81 14.44
CA GLN A 73 20.77 5.93 13.74
C GLN A 73 21.84 6.73 12.99
N CYS A 74 21.45 7.75 12.22
CA CYS A 74 22.38 8.52 11.38
C CYS A 74 22.61 9.96 11.87
N PHE A 75 21.92 10.39 12.93
CA PHE A 75 21.99 11.73 13.53
C PHE A 75 21.73 12.91 12.58
N HIS A 76 21.19 12.65 11.39
CA HIS A 76 20.75 13.72 10.49
C HIS A 76 19.46 14.36 11.01
N GLU A 77 19.35 15.67 10.82
CA GLU A 77 18.18 16.48 11.18
C GLU A 77 16.99 16.13 10.29
N LEU A 78 15.84 15.90 10.90
CA LEU A 78 14.60 15.46 10.24
C LEU A 78 13.66 16.63 9.89
N LYS A 79 14.20 17.85 9.88
CA LYS A 79 13.45 19.07 9.62
C LYS A 79 12.88 19.10 8.19
N SER A 80 11.59 19.41 8.09
CA SER A 80 10.89 19.63 6.83
C SER A 80 11.23 21.00 6.22
N VAL A 81 10.97 21.13 4.93
CA VAL A 81 10.99 22.43 4.23
C VAL A 81 9.77 23.28 4.61
N GLU A 82 8.68 22.64 5.03
CA GLU A 82 7.43 23.33 5.38
C GLU A 82 7.38 23.77 6.85
N THR A 83 6.50 24.74 7.11
CA THR A 83 6.18 25.21 8.46
C THR A 83 4.73 24.89 8.80
N CYS A 84 4.45 24.73 10.09
CA CYS A 84 3.13 24.39 10.59
C CYS A 84 2.12 25.48 10.26
N GLY A 85 1.05 25.12 9.54
CA GLY A 85 -0.02 26.06 9.18
C GLY A 85 -0.84 26.61 10.37
N GLU A 86 -0.67 26.08 11.59
CA GLU A 86 -1.37 26.56 12.79
C GLU A 86 -0.49 27.49 13.66
N CYS A 87 0.76 27.11 13.92
CA CYS A 87 1.64 27.82 14.85
C CYS A 87 2.94 28.33 14.24
N HIS A 88 3.14 28.14 12.93
CA HIS A 88 4.29 28.58 12.14
C HIS A 88 5.65 28.01 12.59
N ALA A 89 5.67 27.02 13.48
CA ALA A 89 6.89 26.32 13.85
C ALA A 89 7.37 25.37 12.72
N PRO A 90 8.65 24.98 12.69
CA PRO A 90 9.13 23.97 11.75
C PRO A 90 8.32 22.66 11.84
N MET A 91 8.17 21.98 10.70
CA MET A 91 7.66 20.60 10.67
C MET A 91 8.82 19.61 10.65
N VAL A 92 8.54 18.36 10.98
CA VAL A 92 9.50 17.24 11.00
C VAL A 92 8.93 16.13 10.13
N ASP A 93 9.72 15.62 9.19
CA ASP A 93 9.28 14.64 8.20
C ASP A 93 9.87 13.24 8.43
N PHE A 94 9.03 12.23 8.18
CA PHE A 94 9.37 10.81 8.22
C PHE A 94 8.80 10.11 6.99
N HIS A 95 9.41 9.00 6.58
CA HIS A 95 8.81 8.10 5.61
C HIS A 95 7.95 7.06 6.33
N LEU A 96 6.77 6.78 5.80
CA LEU A 96 5.99 5.60 6.20
C LEU A 96 6.65 4.34 5.63
N GLU A 97 6.66 3.26 6.40
CA GLU A 97 7.16 1.97 5.94
C GLU A 97 6.39 1.46 4.71
N GLU A 98 5.08 1.69 4.68
CA GLU A 98 4.19 1.31 3.59
C GLU A 98 4.24 2.27 2.38
N GLY A 99 5.01 3.36 2.49
CA GLY A 99 5.05 4.44 1.51
C GLY A 99 4.22 5.66 1.94
N GLY A 100 4.61 6.83 1.46
CA GLY A 100 4.11 8.11 1.92
C GLY A 100 5.00 8.78 2.97
N LYS A 101 4.57 9.95 3.42
CA LYS A 101 5.27 10.84 4.33
C LYS A 101 4.38 11.17 5.52
N VAL A 102 4.95 11.15 6.72
CA VAL A 102 4.30 11.68 7.92
C VAL A 102 5.04 12.93 8.34
N SER A 103 4.29 13.98 8.65
CA SER A 103 4.84 15.23 9.13
C SER A 103 4.21 15.61 10.46
N LEU A 104 5.01 16.00 11.45
CA LEU A 104 4.52 16.52 12.73
C LEU A 104 5.13 17.89 13.05
N CYS A 105 4.38 18.70 13.80
CA CYS A 105 4.87 19.98 14.27
C CYS A 105 5.92 19.80 15.38
N SER A 106 7.04 20.50 15.28
CA SER A 106 8.11 20.41 16.29
C SER A 106 7.84 21.20 17.57
N ARG A 107 6.72 21.93 17.64
CA ARG A 107 6.37 22.75 18.81
C ARG A 107 5.58 21.93 19.83
N ALA A 108 6.10 21.85 21.04
CA ALA A 108 5.38 21.29 22.19
C ALA A 108 4.03 22.01 22.38
N GLY A 109 2.97 21.23 22.54
CA GLY A 109 1.59 21.74 22.65
C GLY A 109 0.85 21.90 21.33
N CYS A 110 1.54 21.90 20.18
CA CYS A 110 0.89 21.92 18.88
C CYS A 110 0.53 20.50 18.44
N LYS A 111 -0.75 20.28 18.11
CA LYS A 111 -1.30 18.97 17.74
C LYS A 111 -1.31 18.71 16.24
N LYS A 112 -0.80 19.66 15.44
CA LYS A 112 -0.79 19.57 13.99
C LYS A 112 0.17 18.48 13.52
N HIS A 113 -0.37 17.54 12.78
CA HIS A 113 0.35 16.50 12.07
C HIS A 113 -0.41 16.15 10.79
N SER A 114 0.26 15.60 9.80
CA SER A 114 -0.30 15.15 8.53
C SER A 114 0.29 13.80 8.14
N VAL A 115 -0.52 13.02 7.41
CA VAL A 115 -0.01 11.96 6.57
C VAL A 115 -0.30 12.35 5.14
N GLU A 116 0.72 12.28 4.30
CA GLU A 116 0.66 12.54 2.88
C GLU A 116 1.06 11.27 2.14
N PHE A 117 0.28 10.93 1.13
CA PHE A 117 0.59 9.83 0.24
C PHE A 117 0.72 10.43 -1.16
N GLU A 118 1.74 10.00 -1.90
CA GLU A 118 1.92 10.44 -3.29
C GLU A 118 0.81 9.87 -4.17
N ASP A 119 0.36 8.64 -3.88
CA ASP A 119 -0.71 7.97 -4.59
C ASP A 119 -1.81 7.47 -3.64
N LEU A 120 -3.04 7.47 -4.16
CA LEU A 120 -4.22 7.07 -3.40
C LEU A 120 -4.20 5.60 -2.99
N ALA A 121 -3.48 4.74 -3.71
CA ALA A 121 -3.44 3.32 -3.43
C ALA A 121 -2.62 3.04 -2.17
N THR A 122 -1.50 3.74 -1.99
CA THR A 122 -0.72 3.72 -0.75
C THR A 122 -1.53 4.25 0.44
N ALA A 123 -2.27 5.34 0.25
CA ALA A 123 -3.19 5.84 1.27
C ALA A 123 -4.24 4.78 1.66
N MET A 124 -4.86 4.16 0.65
CA MET A 124 -5.86 3.11 0.86
C MET A 124 -5.25 1.93 1.62
N ASN A 125 -4.08 1.42 1.23
CA ASN A 125 -3.45 0.29 1.92
C ASN A 125 -3.19 0.58 3.39
N HIS A 126 -2.62 1.74 3.71
CA HIS A 126 -2.36 2.15 5.08
C HIS A 126 -3.64 2.16 5.93
N PHE A 127 -4.75 2.66 5.38
CA PHE A 127 -6.01 2.64 6.12
C PHE A 127 -6.65 1.25 6.15
N TYR A 128 -6.66 0.49 5.06
CA TYR A 128 -7.32 -0.82 5.00
C TYR A 128 -6.58 -1.93 5.76
N ASN A 129 -5.25 -1.86 5.88
CA ASN A 129 -4.45 -2.85 6.61
C ASN A 129 -4.64 -2.75 8.14
N ASP A 130 -4.90 -1.55 8.66
CA ASP A 130 -5.21 -1.32 10.08
C ASP A 130 -6.67 -1.64 10.46
N PHE A 131 -7.56 -1.77 9.47
CA PHE A 131 -8.94 -2.23 9.68
C PHE A 131 -9.06 -3.73 9.40
N GLU A 132 -8.75 -4.57 10.39
CA GLU A 132 -9.35 -5.91 10.44
C GLU A 132 -10.89 -5.77 10.48
N LEU A 133 -11.54 -6.22 9.40
CA LEU A 133 -12.96 -6.56 9.30
C LEU A 133 -13.99 -5.48 9.66
N GLN A 134 -14.51 -4.84 8.61
CA GLN A 134 -15.96 -4.91 8.40
C GLN A 134 -16.24 -5.60 7.07
N LYS A 135 -16.66 -6.87 7.16
CA LYS A 135 -17.60 -7.44 6.20
C LYS A 135 -18.79 -6.47 6.11
N TYR A 136 -18.88 -5.70 5.04
CA TYR A 136 -20.14 -5.09 4.66
C TYR A 136 -21.05 -6.19 4.11
N THR A 137 -21.71 -6.91 5.02
CA THR A 137 -23.10 -7.29 4.76
C THR A 137 -23.88 -5.98 4.86
N TYR A 138 -24.43 -5.51 3.74
CA TYR A 138 -25.37 -4.40 3.76
C TYR A 138 -26.49 -4.74 4.74
N PRO A 139 -26.75 -3.92 5.79
CA PRO A 139 -27.98 -4.06 6.53
C PRO A 139 -29.11 -3.70 5.56
N GLU A 140 -30.01 -4.65 5.31
CA GLU A 140 -31.33 -4.37 4.76
C GLU A 140 -32.08 -3.47 5.75
N THR A 141 -31.80 -2.17 5.70
CA THR A 141 -32.66 -1.16 6.30
C THR A 141 -33.51 -0.61 5.17
N GLY A 142 -34.77 -1.02 5.19
CA GLY A 142 -35.78 -0.57 4.27
C GLY A 142 -35.83 0.96 4.23
N ILE A 143 -35.31 1.53 3.16
CA ILE A 143 -35.64 2.90 2.75
C ILE A 143 -37.04 2.83 2.13
N PRO A 144 -37.98 3.69 2.52
CA PRO A 144 -39.32 3.69 1.94
C PRO A 144 -39.24 3.81 0.43
N ASN A 145 -40.03 2.96 -0.22
CA ASN A 145 -40.12 2.76 -1.66
C ASN A 145 -40.44 4.07 -2.40
N GLN A 146 -39.43 4.87 -2.69
CA GLN A 146 -39.53 5.88 -3.75
C GLN A 146 -39.15 5.17 -5.04
N LYS A 147 -40.17 4.91 -5.86
CA LYS A 147 -40.03 4.42 -7.24
C LYS A 147 -38.98 5.27 -7.97
N LYS A 148 -37.73 4.79 -8.04
CA LYS A 148 -36.72 5.34 -8.93
C LYS A 148 -37.23 5.12 -10.35
N LYS A 149 -37.49 6.23 -11.06
CA LYS A 149 -37.57 6.22 -12.53
C LYS A 149 -36.27 5.62 -13.08
N PRO A 150 -36.29 4.92 -14.23
CA PRO A 150 -35.08 4.36 -14.81
C PRO A 150 -34.15 5.52 -15.18
N GLY A 151 -33.14 5.74 -14.34
CA GLY A 151 -32.04 6.65 -14.64
C GLY A 151 -31.15 6.01 -15.70
N LYS A 152 -30.63 6.83 -16.62
CA LYS A 152 -29.68 6.40 -17.64
C LYS A 152 -28.51 5.62 -17.00
N PRO A 153 -27.97 4.57 -17.65
CA PRO A 153 -26.81 3.87 -17.13
C PRO A 153 -25.67 4.87 -16.92
N GLU A 154 -25.05 4.83 -15.74
CA GLU A 154 -23.82 5.57 -15.47
C GLU A 154 -22.75 5.11 -16.48
N PRO A 155 -21.94 6.03 -17.04
CA PRO A 155 -20.92 5.65 -18.02
C PRO A 155 -19.87 4.77 -17.34
N LYS A 156 -19.52 3.64 -18.00
CA LYS A 156 -18.40 2.79 -17.58
C LYS A 156 -17.09 3.57 -17.77
N GLU A 157 -16.18 3.45 -16.82
CA GLU A 157 -14.88 4.12 -16.83
C GLU A 157 -13.86 3.30 -17.65
N LEU A 158 -12.98 3.97 -18.39
CA LEU A 158 -12.00 3.33 -19.27
C LEU A 158 -10.60 3.35 -18.64
N LEU A 159 -9.96 2.19 -18.53
CA LEU A 159 -8.53 2.06 -18.26
C LEU A 159 -7.77 2.01 -19.59
N GLU A 160 -7.01 3.06 -19.87
CA GLU A 160 -6.27 3.22 -21.13
C GLU A 160 -5.04 2.32 -21.21
N SER A 161 -4.71 1.87 -22.42
CA SER A 161 -3.47 1.19 -22.74
C SER A 161 -2.26 1.98 -22.24
N GLY A 162 -1.33 1.30 -21.54
CA GLY A 162 -0.19 1.97 -20.91
C GLY A 162 -0.49 2.56 -19.52
N SER A 163 -1.68 2.36 -18.95
CA SER A 163 -1.95 2.68 -17.53
C SER A 163 -1.08 1.84 -16.61
N PHE A 164 -0.48 2.45 -15.58
CA PHE A 164 0.28 1.73 -14.56
C PHE A 164 -0.68 0.99 -13.61
N LEU A 165 -0.50 -0.32 -13.48
CA LEU A 165 -1.33 -1.20 -12.66
C LEU A 165 -0.65 -1.43 -11.30
N ASN A 166 -1.01 -0.59 -10.33
CA ASN A 166 -0.66 -0.82 -8.93
C ASN A 166 -1.22 -2.17 -8.47
N SER A 167 -0.35 -3.14 -8.25
CA SER A 167 -0.70 -4.56 -8.14
C SER A 167 -0.42 -5.12 -6.76
N TYR A 168 -1.35 -5.88 -6.21
CA TYR A 168 -1.34 -6.38 -4.85
C TYR A 168 -1.69 -7.87 -4.79
N CYS A 169 -1.14 -8.56 -3.79
CA CYS A 169 -1.49 -9.94 -3.53
C CYS A 169 -2.95 -10.02 -3.00
N PRO A 170 -3.82 -10.87 -3.56
CA PRO A 170 -5.19 -11.03 -3.05
C PRO A 170 -5.25 -11.69 -1.66
N HIS A 171 -4.18 -12.35 -1.23
CA HIS A 171 -4.11 -13.04 0.07
C HIS A 171 -3.51 -12.16 1.18
N CYS A 172 -2.29 -11.64 0.98
CA CYS A 172 -1.58 -10.88 2.01
C CYS A 172 -1.60 -9.36 1.81
N LYS A 173 -2.19 -8.88 0.71
CA LYS A 173 -2.34 -7.44 0.36
C LYS A 173 -1.06 -6.64 0.16
N MET A 174 0.12 -7.24 0.37
CA MET A 174 1.41 -6.65 0.02
C MET A 174 1.46 -6.25 -1.46
N SER A 175 2.03 -5.07 -1.71
CA SER A 175 2.36 -4.60 -3.06
C SER A 175 3.26 -5.63 -3.73
N LEU A 176 2.87 -6.06 -4.93
CA LEU A 176 3.68 -6.93 -5.78
C LEU A 176 4.60 -6.12 -6.71
N ILE A 177 4.60 -4.79 -6.58
CA ILE A 177 5.44 -3.87 -7.33
C ILE A 177 6.72 -3.56 -6.54
N ASN A 178 7.87 -3.70 -7.20
CA ASN A 178 9.16 -3.29 -6.67
C ASN A 178 10.04 -2.82 -7.84
N ASP A 179 10.72 -1.68 -7.69
CA ASP A 179 11.55 -1.03 -8.73
C ASP A 179 10.84 -0.92 -10.09
N ASN A 180 9.56 -0.50 -10.09
CA ASN A 180 8.68 -0.39 -11.27
C ASN A 180 8.42 -1.71 -12.01
N LEU A 181 8.68 -2.86 -11.39
CA LEU A 181 8.39 -4.18 -11.92
C LEU A 181 7.35 -4.89 -11.05
N LEU A 182 6.44 -5.61 -11.69
CA LEU A 182 5.61 -6.59 -11.01
C LEU A 182 6.42 -7.87 -10.80
N ILE A 183 6.59 -8.29 -9.54
CA ILE A 183 7.45 -9.41 -9.15
C ILE A 183 6.63 -10.53 -8.51
N LEU A 184 6.75 -11.73 -9.09
CA LEU A 184 6.03 -12.93 -8.65
C LEU A 184 7.00 -14.12 -8.53
N LYS A 185 6.65 -15.11 -7.72
CA LYS A 185 7.31 -16.42 -7.72
C LYS A 185 6.67 -17.32 -8.75
N VAL A 186 7.46 -18.12 -9.45
CA VAL A 186 6.97 -19.08 -10.45
C VAL A 186 7.52 -20.47 -10.15
N GLU A 187 6.65 -21.48 -10.16
CA GLU A 187 7.01 -22.89 -10.00
C GLU A 187 6.88 -23.60 -11.35
N LYS A 188 7.94 -24.31 -11.76
CA LYS A 188 7.93 -25.15 -12.95
C LYS A 188 7.29 -26.52 -12.67
N MET A 189 6.98 -27.26 -13.74
CA MET A 189 6.42 -28.63 -13.65
C MET A 189 7.35 -29.62 -12.94
N ASP A 190 8.67 -29.42 -13.03
CA ASP A 190 9.69 -30.22 -12.34
C ASP A 190 9.93 -29.76 -10.89
N GLY A 191 9.21 -28.75 -10.41
CA GLY A 191 9.31 -28.19 -9.06
C GLY A 191 10.39 -27.13 -8.89
N GLU A 192 11.16 -26.78 -9.94
CA GLU A 192 12.13 -25.70 -9.86
C GLU A 192 11.42 -24.35 -9.68
N MET A 193 11.88 -23.57 -8.68
CA MET A 193 11.34 -22.26 -8.33
C MET A 193 12.16 -21.14 -8.99
N GLY A 194 11.48 -20.11 -9.46
CA GLY A 194 12.11 -18.89 -9.98
C GLY A 194 11.31 -17.63 -9.65
N ILE A 195 11.82 -16.51 -10.12
CA ILE A 195 11.19 -15.19 -10.03
C ILE A 195 10.78 -14.76 -11.44
N LEU A 196 9.55 -14.28 -11.56
CA LEU A 196 8.98 -13.65 -12.74
C LEU A 196 8.94 -12.14 -12.51
N TYR A 197 9.59 -11.41 -13.40
CA TYR A 197 9.53 -9.95 -13.51
C TYR A 197 8.69 -9.60 -14.72
N MET A 198 7.71 -8.74 -14.57
CA MET A 198 6.87 -8.29 -15.67
C MET A 198 6.55 -6.81 -15.58
N SER A 199 6.26 -6.21 -16.73
CA SER A 199 5.77 -4.84 -16.79
C SER A 199 4.44 -4.70 -16.05
N PRO A 200 4.28 -3.70 -15.18
CA PRO A 200 3.01 -3.38 -14.54
C PRO A 200 2.10 -2.50 -15.41
N TYR A 201 2.46 -2.18 -16.65
CA TYR A 201 1.64 -1.33 -17.52
C TYR A 201 0.63 -2.14 -18.34
N LEU A 202 -0.63 -1.69 -18.39
CA LEU A 202 -1.69 -2.31 -19.19
C LEU A 202 -1.27 -2.42 -20.66
N ASN A 203 -1.53 -3.57 -21.29
CA ASN A 203 -1.15 -3.87 -22.68
C ASN A 203 0.37 -3.84 -22.97
N VAL A 204 1.23 -3.86 -21.94
CA VAL A 204 2.68 -4.01 -22.08
C VAL A 204 3.11 -5.37 -21.54
N PHE A 205 3.41 -6.31 -22.44
CA PHE A 205 3.64 -7.74 -22.11
C PHE A 205 5.11 -8.13 -21.91
N THR A 206 5.99 -7.16 -21.65
CA THR A 206 7.42 -7.43 -21.43
C THR A 206 7.62 -8.15 -20.10
N HIS A 207 8.43 -9.21 -20.11
CA HIS A 207 8.71 -10.02 -18.93
C HIS A 207 10.05 -10.75 -19.04
N THR A 208 10.64 -11.08 -17.89
CA THR A 208 11.87 -11.87 -17.74
C THR A 208 11.70 -12.83 -16.57
N THR A 209 12.33 -14.01 -16.64
CA THR A 209 12.29 -15.00 -15.56
C THR A 209 13.70 -15.46 -15.19
N THR A 210 13.93 -15.76 -13.91
CA THR A 210 15.22 -16.33 -13.46
C THR A 210 15.37 -17.81 -13.83
N VAL A 211 14.26 -18.48 -14.14
CA VAL A 211 14.21 -19.86 -14.63
C VAL A 211 13.75 -19.89 -16.08
N LYS A 212 14.24 -20.85 -16.88
CA LYS A 212 13.81 -20.98 -18.27
C LYS A 212 12.41 -21.61 -18.34
N ILE A 213 11.44 -20.86 -18.85
CA ILE A 213 10.12 -21.36 -19.20
C ILE A 213 10.05 -21.49 -20.73
N PRO A 214 9.91 -22.72 -21.28
CA PRO A 214 9.78 -22.93 -22.71
C PRO A 214 8.60 -22.16 -23.32
N GLU A 215 8.70 -21.82 -24.61
CA GLU A 215 7.59 -21.22 -25.32
C GLU A 215 6.36 -22.14 -25.30
N LYS A 216 5.18 -21.53 -25.20
CA LYS A 216 3.87 -22.21 -25.21
C LYS A 216 3.58 -23.13 -24.02
N THR A 217 4.44 -23.21 -22.99
CA THR A 217 4.13 -23.90 -21.74
C THR A 217 3.54 -22.95 -20.69
N HIS A 218 2.89 -23.49 -19.66
CA HIS A 218 2.42 -22.75 -18.49
C HIS A 218 3.28 -23.10 -17.28
N ALA A 219 3.34 -22.17 -16.32
CA ALA A 219 3.89 -22.47 -15.00
C ALA A 219 2.99 -23.49 -14.28
N LYS A 220 3.58 -24.34 -13.45
CA LYS A 220 2.83 -25.23 -12.55
C LYS A 220 2.05 -24.41 -11.52
N ASP A 221 2.69 -23.35 -11.02
CA ASP A 221 2.07 -22.41 -10.10
C ASP A 221 2.71 -21.02 -10.25
N VAL A 222 1.96 -19.99 -9.89
CA VAL A 222 2.43 -18.61 -9.75
C VAL A 222 2.06 -18.16 -8.35
N LYS A 223 3.04 -17.73 -7.57
CA LYS A 223 2.91 -17.46 -6.12
C LYS A 223 3.27 -16.03 -5.78
N CYS A 224 2.71 -15.53 -4.69
CA CYS A 224 3.12 -14.27 -4.09
C CYS A 224 4.57 -14.35 -3.59
N ILE A 225 5.39 -13.34 -3.85
CA ILE A 225 6.78 -13.31 -3.40
C ILE A 225 6.91 -13.21 -1.86
N TYR A 226 5.92 -12.62 -1.19
CA TYR A 226 5.93 -12.36 0.25
C TYR A 226 5.32 -13.48 1.09
N CYS A 227 4.12 -13.96 0.71
CA CYS A 227 3.37 -14.93 1.54
C CYS A 227 3.32 -16.35 0.95
N ASP A 228 3.96 -16.59 -0.20
CA ASP A 228 4.02 -17.88 -0.90
C ASP A 228 2.67 -18.53 -1.28
N HIS A 229 1.55 -17.84 -1.05
CA HIS A 229 0.24 -18.30 -1.51
C HIS A 229 0.18 -18.33 -3.04
N SER A 230 -0.44 -19.38 -3.57
CA SER A 230 -0.75 -19.49 -4.99
C SER A 230 -1.70 -18.36 -5.40
N LEU A 231 -1.35 -17.70 -6.49
CA LEU A 231 -2.14 -16.67 -7.16
C LEU A 231 -2.92 -17.25 -8.33
N VAL A 232 -2.75 -18.54 -8.63
CA VAL A 232 -3.55 -19.23 -9.64
C VAL A 232 -4.98 -19.36 -9.12
N HIS A 233 -5.94 -18.88 -9.91
CA HIS A 233 -7.34 -19.00 -9.59
C HIS A 233 -7.78 -20.48 -9.73
N PRO A 234 -8.42 -21.07 -8.70
CA PRO A 234 -8.71 -22.51 -8.68
C PRO A 234 -9.65 -22.95 -9.81
N ASP A 235 -10.67 -22.13 -10.10
CA ASP A 235 -11.79 -22.55 -10.96
C ASP A 235 -11.88 -21.80 -12.31
N LYS A 236 -10.99 -20.84 -12.59
CA LYS A 236 -11.07 -20.02 -13.81
C LYS A 236 -9.94 -20.36 -14.77
N LYS A 237 -10.29 -20.53 -16.04
CA LYS A 237 -9.35 -20.79 -17.15
C LYS A 237 -9.37 -19.65 -18.15
N CYS A 238 -8.23 -19.44 -18.79
CA CYS A 238 -8.07 -18.47 -19.85
C CYS A 238 -8.99 -18.82 -21.04
N PRO A 239 -9.88 -17.92 -21.48
CA PRO A 239 -10.80 -18.20 -22.58
C PRO A 239 -10.07 -18.36 -23.93
N LYS A 240 -8.87 -17.80 -24.07
CA LYS A 240 -8.09 -17.86 -25.32
C LYS A 240 -7.34 -19.18 -25.50
N CYS A 241 -6.84 -19.76 -24.41
CA CYS A 241 -5.90 -20.89 -24.51
C CYS A 241 -6.10 -21.99 -23.45
N ASN A 242 -7.14 -21.89 -22.63
CA ASN A 242 -7.54 -22.84 -21.60
C ASN A 242 -6.49 -23.12 -20.50
N SER A 243 -5.49 -22.24 -20.36
CA SER A 243 -4.49 -22.32 -19.28
C SER A 243 -4.97 -21.63 -18.02
N ASP A 244 -4.27 -21.83 -16.92
CA ASP A 244 -4.59 -21.20 -15.65
C ASP A 244 -4.56 -19.67 -15.71
N LEU A 245 -5.44 -19.05 -14.93
CA LEU A 245 -5.46 -17.61 -14.72
C LEU A 245 -4.80 -17.28 -13.40
N VAL A 246 -3.93 -16.28 -13.43
CA VAL A 246 -3.37 -15.66 -12.22
C VAL A 246 -4.27 -14.51 -11.84
N ARG A 247 -4.70 -14.48 -10.58
CA ARG A 247 -5.48 -13.38 -9.98
C ARG A 247 -4.56 -12.51 -9.13
N ILE A 248 -4.57 -11.23 -9.42
CA ILE A 248 -3.99 -10.18 -8.57
C ILE A 248 -5.05 -9.11 -8.32
N ASN A 249 -4.84 -8.32 -7.28
CA ASN A 249 -5.63 -7.12 -7.08
C ASN A 249 -4.95 -5.94 -7.75
N VAL A 250 -5.70 -5.16 -8.54
CA VAL A 250 -5.20 -3.91 -9.11
C VAL A 250 -5.96 -2.75 -8.50
N SER A 251 -5.25 -1.69 -8.12
CA SER A 251 -5.91 -0.43 -7.75
C SER A 251 -6.29 0.31 -9.03
N ALA A 252 -7.59 0.48 -9.23
CA ALA A 252 -8.16 1.32 -10.28
C ALA A 252 -9.09 2.36 -9.64
N MET A 253 -8.77 3.64 -9.83
CA MET A 253 -9.53 4.75 -9.23
C MET A 253 -9.58 4.66 -7.69
N ARG A 254 -10.79 4.50 -7.11
CA ARG A 254 -11.06 4.36 -5.67
C ARG A 254 -11.35 2.91 -5.26
N LYS A 255 -11.10 1.93 -6.13
CA LYS A 255 -11.46 0.53 -5.94
C LYS A 255 -10.26 -0.37 -6.14
N LEU A 256 -10.24 -1.43 -5.34
CA LEU A 256 -9.38 -2.58 -5.57
C LEU A 256 -10.19 -3.59 -6.38
N ILE A 257 -9.75 -3.89 -7.59
CA ILE A 257 -10.45 -4.78 -8.51
C ILE A 257 -9.69 -6.08 -8.69
N ASP A 258 -10.40 -7.13 -9.11
CA ASP A 258 -9.77 -8.40 -9.46
C ASP A 258 -9.31 -8.35 -10.91
N PHE A 259 -8.00 -8.37 -11.10
CA PHE A 259 -7.36 -8.42 -12.40
C PHE A 259 -6.79 -9.83 -12.63
N TYR A 260 -7.09 -10.37 -13.81
CA TYR A 260 -6.71 -11.69 -14.23
C TYR A 260 -5.76 -11.61 -15.42
N PHE A 261 -4.72 -12.44 -15.44
CA PHE A 261 -3.90 -12.63 -16.63
C PHE A 261 -3.52 -14.09 -16.81
N CYS A 262 -3.26 -14.50 -18.06
CA CYS A 262 -2.94 -15.88 -18.37
C CYS A 262 -1.55 -16.28 -17.88
N SER A 263 -1.43 -17.46 -17.26
CA SER A 263 -0.15 -18.03 -16.82
C SER A 263 0.70 -18.61 -17.95
N ARG A 264 0.15 -18.74 -19.17
CA ARG A 264 0.84 -19.33 -20.31
C ARG A 264 1.75 -18.33 -21.01
N LYS A 265 3.01 -18.71 -21.18
CA LYS A 265 3.98 -17.90 -21.94
C LYS A 265 3.51 -17.72 -23.39
N GLY A 266 3.49 -16.46 -23.84
CA GLY A 266 3.03 -16.06 -25.16
C GLY A 266 1.52 -15.83 -25.29
N CYS A 267 0.74 -16.02 -24.22
CA CYS A 267 -0.65 -15.58 -24.16
C CYS A 267 -0.73 -14.15 -23.61
N THR A 268 -1.42 -13.27 -24.32
CA THR A 268 -1.62 -11.86 -23.94
C THR A 268 -2.97 -11.59 -23.30
N TRP A 269 -3.76 -12.65 -23.05
CA TRP A 269 -5.09 -12.49 -22.48
C TRP A 269 -4.99 -12.03 -21.04
N HIS A 270 -5.77 -11.00 -20.73
CA HIS A 270 -5.99 -10.46 -19.40
C HIS A 270 -7.42 -9.91 -19.33
N GLY A 271 -7.92 -9.72 -18.12
CA GLY A 271 -9.31 -9.32 -17.90
C GLY A 271 -9.67 -9.01 -16.46
N LEU A 272 -10.91 -8.61 -16.23
CA LEU A 272 -11.49 -8.26 -14.94
C LEU A 272 -12.52 -9.30 -14.46
N SER A 273 -13.00 -9.16 -13.23
CA SER A 273 -14.16 -9.93 -12.78
C SER A 273 -15.46 -9.42 -13.41
N ASP A 274 -16.49 -10.27 -13.52
CA ASP A 274 -17.82 -9.87 -14.02
C ASP A 274 -18.43 -8.73 -13.20
N GLU A 275 -18.12 -8.67 -11.90
CA GLU A 275 -18.56 -7.60 -11.01
C GLU A 275 -17.89 -6.27 -11.39
N ASP A 276 -16.58 -6.29 -11.64
CA ASP A 276 -15.78 -5.12 -11.99
C ASP A 276 -16.08 -4.60 -13.41
N LEU A 277 -16.39 -5.49 -14.36
CA LEU A 277 -16.80 -5.16 -15.73
C LEU A 277 -18.08 -4.32 -15.81
N ASN A 278 -18.87 -4.26 -14.74
CA ASN A 278 -20.04 -3.39 -14.67
C ASN A 278 -19.67 -1.91 -14.57
N TYR A 279 -18.47 -1.61 -14.07
CA TYR A 279 -18.03 -0.25 -13.76
C TYR A 279 -16.80 0.17 -14.55
N ILE A 280 -15.96 -0.79 -14.95
CA ILE A 280 -14.66 -0.54 -15.59
C ILE A 280 -14.58 -1.29 -16.91
N MET A 281 -13.98 -0.66 -17.91
CA MET A 281 -13.62 -1.23 -19.20
C MET A 281 -12.12 -1.11 -19.40
N LEU A 282 -11.48 -2.16 -19.92
CA LEU A 282 -10.09 -2.10 -20.34
C LEU A 282 -10.02 -1.71 -21.83
N GLU A 283 -9.17 -0.76 -22.17
CA GLU A 283 -8.87 -0.44 -23.57
C GLU A 283 -8.17 -1.63 -24.24
N ASP A 284 -8.58 -1.94 -25.47
CA ASP A 284 -8.10 -3.10 -26.25
C ASP A 284 -8.29 -4.48 -25.58
N SER A 285 -9.21 -4.56 -24.61
CA SER A 285 -9.66 -5.81 -23.99
C SER A 285 -10.03 -6.86 -25.04
N GLN A 286 -9.63 -8.13 -24.85
CA GLN A 286 -10.18 -9.25 -25.64
C GLN A 286 -11.43 -9.86 -24.99
N GLU A 287 -12.11 -9.14 -24.09
CA GLU A 287 -13.27 -9.60 -23.33
C GLU A 287 -14.62 -9.34 -24.03
N TRP A 288 -14.61 -8.81 -25.27
CA TRP A 288 -15.81 -8.53 -26.08
C TRP A 288 -15.87 -9.35 -27.37
#